data_AF-A0A931ZXP8-F1
#
_entry.id   AF-A0A931ZXP8-F1
#
_cell.length_a   1.000
_cell.length_b   1.000
_cell.length_c   1.000
_cell.angle_alpha   90.00
_cell.angle_beta   90.00
_cell.angle_gamma   90.00
#
_symmetry.space_group_name_H-M   'P 1'
#
loop_
_entity.id
_entity.type
_entity.pdbx_description
1 polymer ?
#
loop_
_entity_poly.entity_id
_entity_poly.type
_entity_poly.pdbx_seq_one_letter_code
_entity_poly.pdbx_strand_id
1 'polypeptide(L)'
;IGGFAGPNQAASRSLMGRFSPVRHQTEFFGFFALSGKVTSFMGPIALGTVAQMAGTQRAGIATVIVFFVAGGLLLAWVNERRGIEAAAAADAA
;
A
#
# COMPACT_ATOMS: atom_id res chain seq x y z
N ILE A 1 10.78 -7.24 12.26
CA ILE A 1 10.18 -6.48 11.13
C ILE A 1 11.05 -6.53 9.86
N GLY A 2 12.39 -6.44 9.97
CA GLY A 2 13.29 -6.38 8.80
C GLY A 2 13.17 -7.52 7.76
N GLY A 3 12.91 -8.77 8.19
CA GLY A 3 12.81 -9.91 7.27
C GLY A 3 11.60 -9.91 6.34
N PHE A 4 10.49 -9.25 6.72
CA PHE A 4 9.25 -9.22 5.93
C PHE A 4 9.03 -7.87 5.23
N ALA A 5 9.50 -6.78 5.83
CA ALA A 5 9.35 -5.44 5.25
C ALA A 5 10.13 -5.29 3.93
N GLY A 6 11.36 -5.83 3.85
CA GLY A 6 12.18 -5.77 2.63
C GLY A 6 11.51 -6.45 1.43
N PRO A 7 11.16 -7.74 1.51
CA PRO A 7 10.47 -8.45 0.45
C PRO A 7 9.14 -7.80 0.06
N ASN A 8 8.33 -7.36 1.03
CA ASN A 8 7.06 -6.69 0.75
C ASN A 8 7.25 -5.38 -0.04
N GLN A 9 8.22 -4.57 0.33
CA GLN A 9 8.53 -3.31 -0.36
C GLN A 9 9.10 -3.56 -1.77
N ALA A 10 9.92 -4.60 -1.96
CA ALA A 10 10.44 -4.98 -3.27
C ALA A 10 9.32 -5.51 -4.19
N ALA A 11 8.46 -6.40 -3.67
CA ALA A 11 7.32 -6.96 -4.41
C ALA A 11 6.34 -5.86 -4.85
N SER A 12 6.02 -4.91 -3.97
CA SER A 12 5.13 -3.79 -4.27
C SER A 12 5.66 -2.92 -5.40
N ARG A 13 6.96 -2.61 -5.39
CA ARG A 13 7.62 -1.84 -6.47
C ARG A 13 7.65 -2.62 -7.79
N SER A 14 7.92 -3.92 -7.74
CA SER A 14 7.90 -4.78 -8.93
C SER A 14 6.50 -4.83 -9.56
N LEU A 15 5.46 -5.02 -8.74
CA LEU A 15 4.08 -5.04 -9.20
C LEU A 15 3.66 -3.69 -9.80
N MET A 16 4.03 -2.59 -9.14
CA MET A 16 3.78 -1.23 -9.63
C MET A 16 4.38 -1.01 -11.03
N GLY A 17 5.60 -1.51 -11.25
CA GLY A 17 6.24 -1.44 -12.57
C GLY A 17 5.49 -2.23 -13.65
N ARG A 18 4.89 -3.37 -13.29
CA ARG A 18 4.09 -4.20 -14.21
C ARG A 18 2.71 -3.62 -14.51
N PHE A 19 2.15 -2.82 -13.59
CA PHE A 19 0.83 -2.19 -13.74
C PHE A 19 0.90 -0.80 -14.37
N SER A 20 2.10 -0.27 -14.56
CA SER A 20 2.28 1.06 -15.08
C SER A 20 2.57 1.03 -16.59
N PRO A 21 1.78 1.75 -17.40
CA PRO A 21 2.12 1.99 -18.81
C PRO A 21 3.46 2.71 -18.91
N VAL A 22 4.26 2.39 -19.93
CA VAL A 22 5.60 2.98 -20.15
C VAL A 22 5.50 4.50 -20.29
N ARG A 23 4.48 4.99 -20.99
CA ARG A 23 4.30 6.42 -21.26
C ARG A 23 3.90 7.24 -20.03
N HIS A 24 3.34 6.58 -19.01
CA HIS A 24 2.82 7.22 -17.78
C HIS A 24 3.57 6.78 -16.52
N GLN A 25 4.74 6.14 -16.67
CA GLN A 25 5.46 5.54 -15.55
C GLN A 25 5.78 6.51 -14.40
N THR A 26 6.22 7.73 -14.73
CA THR A 26 6.52 8.76 -13.74
C THR A 26 5.30 9.16 -12.91
N GLU A 27 4.11 9.23 -13.53
CA GLU A 27 2.88 9.64 -12.86
C GLU A 27 2.39 8.56 -11.88
N PHE A 28 2.38 7.31 -12.34
CA PHE A 28 2.03 6.14 -11.54
C PHE A 28 2.97 5.98 -10.33
N PHE A 29 4.29 6.09 -10.53
CA PHE A 29 5.24 6.06 -9.42
C PHE A 29 5.15 7.30 -8.52
N GLY A 30 4.74 8.46 -9.06
CA GLY A 30 4.43 9.66 -8.30
C GLY A 30 3.26 9.44 -7.33
N PHE A 31 2.15 8.87 -7.81
CA PHE A 31 1.03 8.49 -6.95
C PHE A 31 1.39 7.41 -5.92
N PHE A 32 2.20 6.42 -6.31
CA PHE A 32 2.72 5.41 -5.39
C PHE A 32 3.53 6.04 -4.24
N ALA A 33 4.43 6.97 -4.56
CA ALA A 33 5.23 7.69 -3.56
C ALA A 33 4.35 8.60 -2.66
N LEU A 34 3.39 9.30 -3.25
CA LEU A 34 2.44 10.13 -2.50
C LEU A 34 1.62 9.29 -1.51
N SER A 35 1.08 8.16 -1.96
CA SER A 35 0.33 7.22 -1.10
C SER A 35 1.16 6.74 0.08
N GLY A 36 2.43 6.38 -0.14
CA GLY A 36 3.37 6.02 0.93
C GLY A 36 3.57 7.15 1.94
N LYS A 37 3.69 8.39 1.45
CA LYS A 37 3.85 9.58 2.30
C LYS A 37 2.59 9.85 3.12
N VAL A 38 1.39 9.79 2.53
CA VAL A 38 0.12 9.94 3.26
C VAL A 38 0.02 8.88 4.36
N THR A 39 0.32 7.63 4.04
CA THR A 39 0.25 6.50 4.98
C THR A 39 1.22 6.67 6.16
N SER A 40 2.40 7.26 5.93
CA SER A 40 3.38 7.51 7.01
C SER A 40 2.88 8.49 8.08
N PHE A 41 1.94 9.37 7.75
CA PHE A 41 1.29 10.25 8.71
C PHE A 41 0.02 9.61 9.30
N MET A 42 -0.77 8.94 8.48
CA MET A 42 -2.04 8.32 8.91
C MET A 42 -1.84 7.20 9.92
N GLY A 43 -0.79 6.38 9.78
CA GLY A 43 -0.51 5.29 10.73
C GLY A 43 -0.30 5.76 12.17
N PRO A 44 0.65 6.68 12.43
CA PRO A 44 0.86 7.25 13.75
C PRO A 44 -0.35 8.02 14.29
N ILE A 45 -1.07 8.75 13.44
CA ILE A 45 -2.28 9.49 13.85
C ILE A 45 -3.35 8.51 14.34
N ALA A 46 -3.67 7.48 13.55
CA ALA A 46 -4.67 6.49 13.93
C ALA A 46 -4.28 5.76 15.23
N LEU A 47 -3.02 5.33 15.35
CA LEU A 47 -2.51 4.72 16.56
C LEU A 47 -2.64 5.64 17.77
N GLY A 48 -2.23 6.91 17.64
CA GLY A 48 -2.27 7.89 18.72
C GLY A 48 -3.68 8.25 19.15
N THR A 49 -4.62 8.37 18.19
CA THR A 49 -6.04 8.62 18.48
C THR A 49 -6.66 7.44 19.24
N VAL A 50 -6.44 6.20 18.78
CA VAL A 50 -6.98 5.00 19.45
C VAL A 50 -6.35 4.82 20.84
N ALA A 51 -5.05 5.04 20.98
CA ALA A 51 -4.36 4.95 22.27
C ALA A 51 -4.91 5.96 23.29
N GLN A 52 -5.17 7.20 22.85
CA GLN A 52 -5.73 8.24 23.70
C GLN A 52 -7.18 7.93 24.10
N MET A 53 -8.02 7.52 23.16
CA MET A 53 -9.43 7.21 23.44
C MET A 53 -9.59 6.00 24.37
N ALA A 54 -8.77 4.96 24.19
CA ALA A 54 -8.82 3.76 25.00
C ALA A 54 -8.04 3.87 26.32
N GLY A 55 -7.30 4.96 26.53
CA GLY A 55 -6.45 5.17 27.70
C GLY A 55 -5.31 4.16 27.87
N THR A 56 -5.03 3.33 26.84
CA THR A 56 -3.99 2.30 26.91
C THR A 56 -3.21 2.19 25.61
N GLN A 57 -1.89 2.03 25.73
CA GLN A 57 -1.01 1.86 24.56
C GLN A 57 -1.26 0.54 23.81
N ARG A 58 -1.72 -0.50 24.52
CA ARG A 58 -2.05 -1.81 23.92
C ARG A 58 -3.17 -1.69 22.88
N ALA A 59 -4.21 -0.92 23.18
CA ALA A 59 -5.29 -0.64 22.24
C ALA A 59 -4.80 0.14 21.01
N GLY A 60 -3.88 1.09 21.20
CA GLY A 60 -3.23 1.79 20.08
C GLY A 60 -2.51 0.82 19.13
N ILE A 61 -1.70 -0.08 19.67
CA ILE A 61 -0.96 -1.08 18.88
C ILE A 61 -1.93 -2.04 18.15
N ALA A 62 -3.09 -2.38 18.73
CA ALA A 62 -4.08 -3.23 18.09
C ALA A 62 -4.59 -2.66 16.75
N THR A 63 -4.53 -1.33 16.55
CA THR A 63 -4.83 -0.66 15.28
C THR A 63 -3.97 -1.19 14.12
N VAL A 64 -2.74 -1.61 14.40
CA VAL A 64 -1.85 -2.21 13.39
C VAL A 64 -2.47 -3.48 12.81
N ILE A 65 -3.08 -4.32 13.65
CA ILE A 65 -3.75 -5.56 13.22
C ILE A 65 -4.91 -5.21 12.28
N VAL A 66 -5.69 -4.19 12.61
CA VAL A 66 -6.81 -3.71 11.77
C VAL A 66 -6.30 -3.29 10.38
N PHE A 67 -5.21 -2.50 10.31
CA PHE A 67 -4.61 -2.12 9.03
C PHE A 67 -4.07 -3.31 8.24
N PHE A 68 -3.46 -4.30 8.91
CA PHE A 68 -2.98 -5.51 8.24
C PHE A 68 -4.13 -6.34 7.66
N VAL A 69 -5.22 -6.53 8.41
CA VAL A 69 -6.39 -7.26 7.93
C VAL A 69 -7.06 -6.52 6.77
N ALA A 70 -7.29 -5.21 6.92
CA ALA A 70 -7.90 -4.39 5.87
C ALA A 70 -7.05 -4.39 4.59
N GLY A 71 -5.73 -4.19 4.71
CA GLY A 71 -4.80 -4.24 3.59
C GLY A 71 -4.75 -5.63 2.94
N GLY A 72 -4.75 -6.70 3.74
CA GLY A 72 -4.78 -8.07 3.26
C GLY A 72 -6.06 -8.39 2.47
N LEU A 73 -7.22 -7.96 2.96
CA LEU A 73 -8.50 -8.12 2.25
C LEU A 73 -8.52 -7.35 0.93
N LEU A 74 -8.01 -6.11 0.92
CA LEU A 74 -7.90 -5.30 -0.30
C LEU A 74 -7.00 -5.98 -1.34
N LEU A 75 -5.85 -6.51 -0.92
CA LEU A 75 -4.93 -7.22 -1.81
C LEU A 75 -5.53 -8.54 -2.31
N ALA A 76 -6.34 -9.23 -1.51
CA ALA A 76 -7.00 -10.47 -1.93
C ALA A 76 -8.01 -10.27 -3.08
N TRP A 77 -8.50 -9.04 -3.29
CA TRP A 77 -9.38 -8.69 -4.41
C TRP A 77 -8.65 -8.16 -5.65
N VAL A 78 -7.34 -7.91 -5.57
CA VAL A 78 -6.56 -7.44 -6.73
C VAL A 78 -6.34 -8.59 -7.72
N ASN A 79 -6.76 -8.36 -8.97
CA ASN A 79 -6.46 -9.25 -10.08
C ASN A 79 -5.25 -8.74 -10.86
N GLU A 80 -4.11 -9.41 -10.69
CA GLU A 80 -2.85 -9.03 -11.34
C GLU A 80 -2.89 -9.12 -12.87
N ARG A 81 -3.52 -10.16 -13.41
CA ARG A 81 -3.60 -10.35 -14.88
C ARG A 81 -4.31 -9.17 -15.54
N ARG A 82 -5.47 -8.79 -14.99
CA ARG A 82 -6.26 -7.67 -15.51
C ARG A 82 -5.50 -6.35 -15.43
N GLY A 83 -4.72 -6.12 -14.36
CA GLY A 83 -3.90 -4.92 -14.22
C GLY A 83 -2.80 -4.81 -15.29
N ILE A 84 -2.14 -5.92 -15.59
CA ILE A 84 -1.07 -5.98 -16.60
C ILE A 84 -1.64 -5.83 -18.01
N GLU A 85 -2.75 -6.49 -18.30
CA GLU A 85 -3.45 -6.37 -19.59
C GLU A 85 -3.91 -4.93 -19.84
N ALA A 86 -4.42 -4.24 -18.82
CA ALA A 86 -4.80 -2.84 -18.91
C ALA A 86 -3.60 -1.91 -19.17
N ALA A 87 -2.47 -2.17 -18.54
CA ALA A 87 -1.24 -1.41 -18.78
C ALA A 87 -0.74 -1.60 -20.23
N ALA A 88 -0.73 -2.84 -20.72
CA ALA A 88 -0.33 -3.15 -22.10
C ALA A 88 -1.28 -2.55 -23.14
N ALA A 89 -2.59 -2.56 -22.88
CA ALA A 89 -3.58 -1.93 -23.75
C ALA A 89 -3.40 -0.41 -23.83
N ALA A 90 -3.02 0.24 -22.73
CA ALA A 90 -2.74 1.68 -22.70
C ALA A 90 -1.44 2.04 -23.44
N ASP A 91 -0.45 1.15 -23.49
CA ASP A 91 0.77 1.35 -24.27
C ASP A 91 0.56 1.12 -25.78
N ALA A 92 -0.44 0.32 -26.17
CA ALA A 92 -0.78 0.05 -27.57
C ALA A 92 -1.68 1.12 -28.22
N ALA A 93 -2.25 2.02 -27.41
CA ALA A 93 -3.12 3.13 -27.84
C ALA A 93 -2.34 4.44 -28.06
#